data_AF-A0A7K2QJR1-F1
#
_entry.id   AF-A0A7K2QJR1-F1
#
_cell.length_a   1.000
_cell.length_b   1.000
_cell.length_c   1.000
_cell.angle_alpha   90.00
_cell.angle_beta   90.00
_cell.angle_gamma   90.00
#
_symmetry.space_group_name_H-M   'P 1'
#
loop_
_entity.id
_entity.type
_entity.pdbx_description
1 polymer ?
#
loop_
_entity_poly.entity_id
_entity_poly.type
_entity_poly.pdbx_seq_one_letter_code
_entity_poly.pdbx_strand_id
1 'polypeptide(L)'
;MTAQPVEPAPRHPRKTLRGIREALPADQVAAFETERDGLDLEDLTRVAAFRDKWWARAVTARDGQLDSDSDAGMAGDLDLAEPWSLASGQ
;
A
#
# COMPACT_ATOMS: atom_id res chain seq x y z
N MET A 1 28.37 -14.22 5.82
CA MET A 1 27.39 -13.43 5.04
C MET A 1 26.51 -12.69 6.03
N THR A 2 26.76 -11.40 6.23
CA THR A 2 25.95 -10.54 7.12
C THR A 2 24.62 -10.27 6.46
N ALA A 3 23.54 -10.80 7.04
CA ALA A 3 22.18 -10.43 6.68
C ALA A 3 22.01 -8.94 6.97
N GLN A 4 21.80 -8.14 5.93
CA GLN A 4 21.47 -6.73 6.11
C GLN A 4 20.11 -6.67 6.83
N PRO A 5 19.97 -5.89 7.91
CA PRO A 5 18.66 -5.66 8.52
C PRO A 5 17.76 -5.08 7.43
N VAL A 6 16.66 -5.77 7.13
CA VAL A 6 15.66 -5.25 6.19
C VAL A 6 15.05 -4.02 6.86
N GLU A 7 15.52 -2.84 6.46
CA GLU A 7 14.86 -1.59 6.85
C GLU A 7 13.38 -1.74 6.46
N PRO A 8 12.43 -1.54 7.40
CA PRO A 8 11.03 -1.61 7.06
C PRO A 8 10.80 -0.62 5.93
N ALA A 9 10.27 -1.11 4.80
CA ALA A 9 9.96 -0.25 3.67
C ALA A 9 9.21 0.97 4.20
N PRO A 10 9.60 2.21 3.82
CA PRO A 10 9.03 3.41 4.40
C PRO A 10 7.51 3.34 4.30
N ARG A 11 6.82 3.57 5.44
CA ARG A 11 5.35 3.49 5.56
C ARG A 11 4.63 4.30 4.49
N HIS A 12 5.25 5.38 4.03
CA HIS A 12 4.74 6.21 2.95
C HIS A 12 5.73 6.27 1.79
N PRO A 13 5.24 6.25 0.53
CA PRO A 13 6.10 6.48 -0.62
C PRO A 13 6.75 7.86 -0.55
N ARG A 14 7.99 7.94 -1.06
CA ARG A 14 8.65 9.24 -1.25
C ARG A 14 7.80 10.11 -2.18
N LYS A 15 7.63 11.40 -1.84
CA LYS A 15 7.00 12.43 -2.72
C LYS A 15 7.91 12.77 -3.92
N THR A 16 8.30 11.76 -4.67
CA THR A 16 9.02 11.85 -5.94
C THR A 16 8.23 11.12 -7.00
N LEU A 17 8.32 11.54 -8.26
CA LEU A 17 7.57 10.91 -9.37
C LEU A 17 7.85 9.40 -9.46
N ARG A 18 9.11 9.01 -9.27
CA ARG A 18 9.53 7.62 -9.23
C ARG A 18 8.90 6.86 -8.04
N GLY A 19 8.99 7.42 -6.84
CA GLY A 19 8.45 6.78 -5.64
C GLY A 19 6.93 6.64 -5.65
N ILE A 20 6.23 7.61 -6.27
CA ILE A 20 4.79 7.54 -6.50
C ILE A 20 4.46 6.43 -7.51
N ARG A 21 5.16 6.37 -8.66
CA ARG A 21 4.96 5.31 -9.66
C ARG A 21 5.15 3.90 -9.10
N GLU A 22 6.20 3.70 -8.29
CA GLU A 22 6.52 2.40 -7.68
C GLU A 22 5.49 1.97 -6.61
N ALA A 23 4.74 2.91 -6.05
CA ALA A 23 3.72 2.65 -5.03
C ALA A 23 2.28 2.62 -5.58
N LEU A 24 2.08 2.96 -6.85
CA LEU A 24 0.78 2.85 -7.50
C LEU A 24 0.51 1.40 -7.94
N PRO A 25 -0.74 0.93 -7.87
CA PRO A 25 -1.13 -0.36 -8.43
C PRO A 25 -1.02 -0.33 -9.96
N ALA A 26 -0.74 -1.47 -10.58
CA ALA A 26 -0.45 -1.59 -12.01
C ALA A 26 -1.52 -0.94 -12.92
N ASP A 27 -2.79 -1.06 -12.55
CA ASP A 27 -3.94 -0.45 -13.25
C ASP A 27 -3.89 1.09 -13.29
N GLN A 28 -3.29 1.71 -12.25
CA GLN A 28 -3.18 3.16 -12.12
C GLN A 28 -1.86 3.72 -12.68
N VAL A 29 -0.88 2.87 -12.96
CA VAL A 29 0.42 3.30 -13.52
C VAL A 29 0.24 3.88 -14.91
N ALA A 30 -0.61 3.27 -15.75
CA ALA A 30 -0.88 3.77 -17.10
C ALA A 30 -1.48 5.19 -17.06
N ALA A 31 -2.47 5.42 -16.20
CA ALA A 31 -3.09 6.73 -16.01
C ALA A 31 -2.08 7.77 -15.48
N PHE A 32 -1.20 7.38 -14.55
CA PHE A 32 -0.12 8.24 -14.08
C PHE A 32 0.84 8.66 -15.20
N GLU A 33 1.24 7.73 -16.07
CA GLU A 33 2.16 8.04 -17.17
C GLU A 33 1.50 8.92 -18.24
N THR A 34 0.22 8.70 -18.56
CA THR A 34 -0.53 9.57 -19.47
C THR A 34 -0.68 11.00 -18.93
N GLU A 35 -1.07 11.17 -17.67
CA GLU A 35 -1.18 12.51 -17.09
C GLU A 35 0.19 13.17 -16.91
N ARG A 36 1.27 12.40 -16.66
CA ARG A 36 2.65 12.92 -16.61
C ARG A 36 3.11 13.43 -17.97
N ASP A 37 2.77 12.74 -19.05
CA ASP A 37 3.17 13.12 -20.42
C ASP A 37 2.52 14.45 -20.86
N GLY A 38 1.26 14.65 -20.49
CA GLY A 38 0.55 15.93 -20.70
C GLY A 38 0.84 17.01 -19.67
N LEU A 39 1.71 16.75 -18.69
CA LEU A 39 2.03 17.70 -17.62
C LEU A 39 3.05 18.71 -18.12
N ASP A 40 2.66 19.98 -18.07
CA ASP A 40 3.60 21.08 -18.27
C ASP A 40 4.59 21.15 -17.10
N LEU A 41 5.86 20.85 -17.39
CA LEU A 41 6.93 20.81 -16.38
C LEU A 41 7.44 22.22 -16.01
N GLU A 42 7.10 23.23 -16.81
CA GLU A 42 7.44 24.63 -16.54
C GLU A 42 6.49 25.24 -15.49
N ASP A 43 5.24 24.77 -15.45
CA ASP A 43 4.25 25.11 -14.43
C ASP A 43 4.45 24.29 -13.14
N LEU A 44 5.30 24.83 -12.26
CA LEU A 44 5.60 24.24 -10.94
C LEU A 44 4.35 24.03 -10.06
N THR A 45 3.29 24.81 -10.25
CA THR A 45 2.04 24.68 -9.48
C THR A 45 1.29 23.44 -9.94
N ARG A 46 1.17 23.22 -11.25
CA ARG A 46 0.62 21.99 -11.82
C ARG A 46 1.43 20.77 -11.43
N VAL A 47 2.76 20.86 -11.47
CA VAL A 47 3.64 19.78 -11.02
C VAL A 47 3.41 19.44 -9.54
N ALA A 48 3.26 20.46 -8.68
CA ALA A 48 2.97 20.25 -7.26
C ALA A 48 1.61 19.59 -7.04
N ALA A 49 0.57 20.07 -7.73
CA ALA A 49 -0.79 19.51 -7.64
C ALA A 49 -0.87 18.07 -8.16
N PHE A 50 -0.21 17.79 -9.29
CA PHE A 50 -0.07 16.44 -9.84
C PHE A 50 0.60 15.51 -8.84
N ARG A 51 1.72 15.95 -8.26
CA ARG A 51 2.46 15.16 -7.27
C ARG A 51 1.62 14.88 -6.03
N ASP A 52 0.87 15.86 -5.54
CA ASP A 52 0.06 15.69 -4.32
C ASP A 52 -1.13 14.75 -4.57
N LYS A 53 -1.86 14.93 -5.68
CA LYS A 53 -2.95 14.05 -6.13
C LYS A 53 -2.50 12.58 -6.20
N TRP A 54 -1.40 12.32 -6.88
CA TRP A 54 -0.92 10.96 -7.10
C TRP A 54 -0.23 10.37 -5.87
N TRP A 55 0.41 11.19 -5.04
CA TRP A 55 0.96 10.74 -3.76
C TRP A 55 -0.16 10.31 -2.80
N ALA A 56 -1.24 11.07 -2.68
CA ALA A 56 -2.39 10.69 -1.86
C ALA A 56 -2.96 9.34 -2.30
N ARG A 57 -3.13 9.13 -3.61
CA ARG A 57 -3.56 7.84 -4.18
C ARG A 57 -2.60 6.70 -3.89
N ALA A 58 -1.29 6.92 -4.01
CA ALA A 58 -0.27 5.93 -3.69
C ALA A 58 -0.26 5.58 -2.19
N VAL A 59 -0.50 6.55 -1.31
CA VAL A 59 -0.68 6.32 0.13
C VAL A 59 -1.93 5.49 0.39
N THR A 60 -3.09 5.85 -0.17
CA THR A 60 -4.34 5.09 0.00
C THR A 60 -4.22 3.66 -0.52
N ALA A 61 -3.56 3.46 -1.67
CA ALA A 61 -3.34 2.11 -2.22
C ALA A 61 -2.39 1.26 -1.35
N ARG A 62 -1.44 1.88 -0.64
CA ARG A 62 -0.55 1.20 0.30
C ARG A 62 -1.27 0.90 1.62
N ASP A 63 -2.09 1.82 2.10
CA ASP A 63 -2.85 1.70 3.35
C ASP A 63 -3.99 0.67 3.22
N GLY A 64 -4.73 0.69 2.11
CA GLY A 64 -5.76 -0.32 1.82
C GLY A 64 -5.20 -1.75 1.65
N GLN A 65 -3.93 -1.89 1.22
CA GLN A 65 -3.24 -3.18 1.25
C GLN A 65 -2.90 -3.63 2.67
N LEU A 66 -2.57 -2.72 3.58
CA LEU A 66 -2.33 -3.05 5.00
C LEU A 66 -3.62 -3.47 5.71
N ASP A 67 -4.76 -2.86 5.36
CA ASP A 67 -6.08 -3.24 5.89
C ASP A 67 -6.50 -4.64 5.41
N SER A 68 -6.31 -4.94 4.12
CA SER A 68 -6.57 -6.29 3.58
C SER A 68 -5.59 -7.37 4.08
N ASP A 69 -4.32 -7.02 4.32
CA ASP A 69 -3.33 -7.95 4.90
C ASP A 69 -3.58 -8.18 6.40
N SER A 70 -4.12 -7.18 7.12
CA SER A 70 -4.55 -7.33 8.51
C SER A 70 -5.80 -8.21 8.66
N ASP A 71 -6.73 -8.15 7.69
CA ASP A 71 -7.91 -9.03 7.66
C ASP A 71 -7.52 -10.49 7.30
N ALA A 72 -6.57 -10.67 6.36
CA ALA A 72 -6.03 -11.99 6.03
C ALA A 72 -5.23 -12.64 7.19
N GLY A 73 -4.61 -11.83 8.07
CA GLY A 73 -3.93 -12.29 9.27
C GLY A 73 -4.86 -12.75 10.41
N MET A 74 -6.13 -12.29 10.44
CA MET A 74 -7.11 -12.74 11.43
C MET A 74 -7.97 -13.91 10.95
N ALA A 75 -8.02 -14.20 9.65
CA ALA A 75 -8.69 -15.39 9.14
C ALA A 75 -7.90 -16.69 9.39
N GLY A 76 -6.60 -16.60 9.71
CA GLY A 76 -5.72 -17.73 9.95
C GLY A 76 -5.60 -18.21 11.40
N ASP A 77 -6.16 -17.48 12.37
CA ASP A 77 -6.09 -17.80 13.81
C ASP A 77 -7.49 -18.11 14.39
N LEU A 78 -8.35 -18.76 13.61
CA LEU A 78 -9.64 -19.29 14.08
C LEU A 78 -9.79 -20.80 13.84
N ASP A 79 -8.71 -21.48 13.43
CA ASP A 79 -8.65 -22.95 13.23
C ASP A 79 -7.76 -23.64 14.28
N LEU A 80 -7.75 -23.15 15.53
CA LEU A 80 -7.11 -23.83 16.65
C LEU A 80 -7.91 -23.79 17.97
N ALA A 81 -9.19 -23.40 17.92
CA ALA A 81 -10.10 -23.66 19.02
C ALA A 81 -10.61 -25.11 18.91
N GLU A 82 -9.79 -26.06 19.40
CA GLU A 82 -10.24 -27.43 19.68
C GLU A 82 -11.59 -27.41 20.44
N PRO A 83 -12.56 -28.27 20.09
CA PRO A 83 -13.77 -28.44 20.88
C PRO A 83 -13.49 -29.25 22.16
N TRP A 84 -12.73 -28.68 23.09
CA TRP A 84 -12.73 -29.14 24.47
C TRP A 84 -13.79 -28.37 25.25
N SER A 85 -14.99 -28.95 25.35
CA SER A 85 -15.88 -28.93 26.51
C SER A 85 -17.20 -29.59 26.12
N LEU A 86 -17.84 -30.49 26.86
CA LEU A 86 -17.61 -31.15 28.14
C LEU A 86 -18.63 -32.31 28.13
N ALA A 87 -18.20 -33.51 28.52
CA ALA A 87 -19.13 -34.46 29.09
C ALA A 87 -19.67 -33.87 30.40
N SER A 88 -20.99 -33.81 30.60
CA SER A 88 -21.68 -34.04 31.89
C SER A 88 -23.19 -33.78 31.81
N GLY A 89 -23.97 -34.86 31.89
CA GLY A 89 -25.18 -34.92 32.73
C GLY A 89 -26.52 -34.41 32.17
N GLN A 90 -27.35 -35.32 31.67
CA GLN A 90 -28.61 -35.66 32.34
C GLN A 90 -29.04 -37.08 31.97
#